data_AF-A0A6B2DRJ1-F1
#
_entry.id   AF-A0A6B2DRJ1-F1
#
_cell.length_a   1.000
_cell.length_b   1.000
_cell.length_c   1.000
_cell.angle_alpha   90.00
_cell.angle_beta   90.00
_cell.angle_gamma   90.00
#
_symmetry.space_group_name_H-M   'P 1'
#
loop_
_entity.id
_entity.type
_entity.pdbx_description
1 polymer ?
#
loop_
_entity_poly.entity_id
_entity_poly.type
_entity_poly.pdbx_seq_one_letter_code
_entity_poly.pdbx_strand_id
1 'polypeptide(L)'
;MPDPRRAIPRTDALLAEPGIAKAAAELGRDLVKSVIQDVQRAARAGELAPADVAATVLARLPGSASSLRPVLNATGVVVHTNL
;
A
#
# COMPACT_ATOMS: atom_id res chain seq x y z
N MET A 1 -19.24 19.92 -2.47
CA MET A 1 -18.25 19.21 -1.65
C MET A 1 -17.90 17.91 -2.36
N PRO A 2 -16.67 17.73 -2.86
CA PRO A 2 -16.28 16.46 -3.47
C PRO A 2 -16.31 15.36 -2.39
N ASP A 3 -16.89 14.20 -2.71
CA ASP A 3 -16.89 13.05 -1.81
C ASP A 3 -15.43 12.64 -1.56
N PRO A 4 -14.92 12.65 -0.30
CA PRO A 4 -13.54 12.30 0.01
C PRO A 4 -13.19 10.88 -0.47
N ARG A 5 -14.18 9.99 -0.65
CA ARG A 5 -13.97 8.66 -1.21
C ARG A 5 -13.64 8.66 -2.70
N ARG A 6 -14.03 9.71 -3.46
CA ARG A 6 -13.63 9.90 -4.87
C ARG A 6 -12.19 10.37 -5.02
N ALA A 7 -11.60 10.91 -3.96
CA ALA A 7 -10.20 11.33 -3.96
C ALA A 7 -9.23 10.16 -3.69
N ILE A 8 -9.72 9.01 -3.23
CA ILE A 8 -8.89 7.84 -2.96
C ILE A 8 -8.34 7.30 -4.29
N PRO A 9 -7.02 7.29 -4.53
CA PRO A 9 -6.44 6.81 -5.76
C PRO A 9 -6.77 5.33 -5.99
N ARG A 10 -7.04 4.95 -7.24
CA ARG A 10 -7.25 3.54 -7.62
C ARG A 10 -5.94 2.77 -7.52
N THR A 11 -6.03 1.45 -7.33
CA THR A 11 -4.86 0.56 -7.27
C THR A 11 -4.00 0.69 -8.53
N ASP A 12 -4.62 0.78 -9.71
CA ASP A 12 -3.88 0.94 -10.97
C ASP A 12 -3.12 2.27 -11.05
N ALA A 13 -3.70 3.36 -10.51
CA ALA A 13 -3.03 4.65 -10.44
C ALA A 13 -1.84 4.61 -9.48
N LEU A 14 -2.00 3.96 -8.32
CA LEU A 14 -0.90 3.75 -7.37
C LEU A 14 0.19 2.85 -7.95
N LEU A 15 -0.16 1.79 -8.70
CA LEU A 15 0.83 0.94 -9.37
C LEU A 15 1.58 1.67 -10.50
N ALA A 16 1.02 2.75 -11.04
CA ALA A 16 1.68 3.59 -12.03
C ALA A 16 2.64 4.62 -11.42
N GLU A 17 2.59 4.85 -10.10
CA GLU A 17 3.51 5.76 -9.42
C GLU A 17 4.95 5.22 -9.51
N PRO A 18 5.95 6.02 -9.93
CA PRO A 18 7.31 5.54 -10.18
C PRO A 18 7.94 4.77 -9.02
N GLY A 19 7.73 5.24 -7.78
CA GLY A 19 8.26 4.58 -6.58
C GLY A 19 7.58 3.23 -6.28
N ILE A 20 6.27 3.14 -6.51
CA ILE A 20 5.48 1.93 -6.25
C ILE A 20 5.73 0.91 -7.37
N ALA A 21 5.83 1.36 -8.62
CA ALA A 21 6.19 0.54 -9.77
C ALA A 21 7.59 -0.08 -9.58
N LYS A 22 8.56 0.71 -9.11
CA LYS A 22 9.90 0.20 -8.77
C LYS A 22 9.83 -0.85 -7.67
N ALA A 23 9.12 -0.58 -6.58
CA ALA A 23 8.95 -1.54 -5.50
C ALA A 23 8.22 -2.82 -5.94
N ALA A 24 7.28 -2.72 -6.89
CA ALA A 24 6.60 -3.89 -7.45
C ALA A 24 7.54 -4.75 -8.31
N ALA A 25 8.49 -4.14 -9.00
CA ALA A 25 9.53 -4.85 -9.74
C ALA A 25 10.56 -5.53 -8.81
N GLU A 26 10.89 -4.91 -7.67
CA GLU A 26 11.89 -5.41 -6.73
C GLU A 26 11.34 -6.43 -5.71
N LEU A 27 10.12 -6.23 -5.21
CA LEU A 27 9.51 -7.03 -4.14
C LEU A 27 8.40 -7.96 -4.63
N GLY A 28 7.95 -7.78 -5.87
CA GLY A 28 6.82 -8.52 -6.44
C GLY A 28 5.49 -7.76 -6.35
N ARG A 29 4.70 -7.91 -7.41
CA ARG A 29 3.43 -7.18 -7.59
C ARG A 29 2.38 -7.54 -6.54
N ASP A 30 2.33 -8.79 -6.09
CA ASP A 30 1.30 -9.25 -5.16
C ASP A 30 1.50 -8.67 -3.76
N LEU A 31 2.75 -8.59 -3.27
CA LEU A 31 3.07 -7.93 -2.01
C LEU A 31 2.66 -6.45 -2.05
N VAL A 32 3.07 -5.73 -3.10
CA VAL A 32 2.74 -4.32 -3.26
C VAL A 32 1.24 -4.10 -3.35
N LYS A 33 0.52 -4.96 -4.06
CA LYS A 33 -0.94 -4.90 -4.18
C LYS A 33 -1.62 -5.10 -2.82
N SER A 34 -1.14 -6.02 -2.00
CA SER A 34 -1.66 -6.23 -0.64
C SER A 34 -1.52 -4.96 0.21
N VAL A 35 -0.33 -4.35 0.21
CA VAL A 35 -0.08 -3.09 0.95
C VAL A 35 -0.98 -1.96 0.45
N ILE A 36 -1.15 -1.80 -0.87
CA ILE A 36 -2.06 -0.82 -1.44
C ILE A 36 -3.49 -1.02 -0.94
N GLN A 37 -3.99 -2.26 -0.94
CA GLN A 37 -5.34 -2.57 -0.50
C GLN A 37 -5.57 -2.23 0.97
N ASP A 38 -4.60 -2.52 1.83
CA ASP A 38 -4.69 -2.20 3.26
C ASP A 38 -4.67 -0.69 3.51
N VAL A 39 -3.80 0.06 2.82
CA VAL A 39 -3.77 1.53 2.93
C VAL A 39 -5.06 2.17 2.39
N GLN A 40 -5.59 1.67 1.26
CA GLN A 40 -6.88 2.12 0.74
C GLN A 40 -8.03 1.79 1.70
N ARG A 41 -7.99 0.66 2.42
CA ARG A 41 -8.99 0.30 3.43
C ARG A 41 -8.97 1.30 4.58
N ALA A 42 -7.80 1.65 5.11
CA ALA A 42 -7.63 2.67 6.15
C ALA A 42 -8.15 4.04 5.68
N ALA A 43 -7.86 4.45 4.44
CA ALA A 43 -8.37 5.69 3.87
C ALA A 43 -9.90 5.70 3.74
N ARG A 44 -10.51 4.56 3.38
CA ARG A 44 -11.97 4.40 3.32
C ARG A 44 -12.62 4.41 4.70
N ALA A 45 -11.91 3.95 5.73
CA ALA A 45 -12.34 4.01 7.12
C ALA A 45 -12.20 5.43 7.73
N GLY A 46 -11.54 6.36 7.03
CA GLY A 46 -11.28 7.71 7.52
C GLY A 46 -10.05 7.81 8.44
N GLU A 47 -9.27 6.75 8.55
CA GLU A 47 -8.05 6.69 9.35
C GLU A 47 -6.84 7.34 8.64
N LEU A 48 -6.96 7.55 7.33
CA LEU A 48 -5.91 8.13 6.48
C LEU A 48 -6.52 9.08 5.46
N ALA A 49 -5.89 10.23 5.23
CA ALA A 49 -6.34 11.14 4.19
C ALA A 49 -6.05 10.55 2.79
N PRO A 50 -6.95 10.71 1.80
CA PRO A 50 -6.73 10.22 0.44
C PRO A 50 -5.42 10.69 -0.20
N ALA A 51 -4.94 11.90 0.16
CA ALA A 51 -3.69 12.46 -0.32
C ALA A 51 -2.45 11.73 0.22
N ASP A 52 -2.55 11.14 1.40
CA ASP A 52 -1.42 10.47 2.07
C ASP A 52 -1.29 9.00 1.66
N VAL A 53 -2.22 8.47 0.86
CA VAL A 53 -2.26 7.06 0.46
C VAL A 53 -0.96 6.64 -0.24
N ALA A 54 -0.49 7.40 -1.24
CA ALA A 54 0.72 7.05 -1.98
C ALA A 54 1.98 7.06 -1.10
N ALA A 55 2.15 8.10 -0.29
CA ALA A 55 3.27 8.22 0.64
C ALA A 55 3.26 7.11 1.68
N THR A 56 2.08 6.77 2.22
CA THR A 56 1.92 5.69 3.21
C THR A 56 2.19 4.32 2.60
N VAL A 57 1.78 4.06 1.35
CA VAL A 57 2.13 2.83 0.64
C VAL A 57 3.65 2.70 0.54
N LEU A 58 4.35 3.74 0.06
CA LEU A 58 5.81 3.72 -0.04
C LEU A 58 6.50 3.52 1.31
N ALA A 59 6.01 4.17 2.37
CA ALA A 59 6.57 4.03 3.71
C ALA A 59 6.36 2.63 4.32
N ARG A 60 5.30 1.93 3.92
CA ARG A 60 5.01 0.54 4.35
C ARG A 60 5.75 -0.51 3.53
N LEU A 61 6.26 -0.16 2.35
CA LEU A 61 7.06 -1.06 1.54
C LEU A 61 8.49 -1.12 2.08
N PRO A 62 9.09 -2.31 2.23
CA PRO A 62 10.47 -2.41 2.65
C PRO A 62 11.39 -1.81 1.59
N GLY A 63 12.30 -0.91 1.99
CA GLY A 63 13.20 -0.19 1.08
C GLY A 63 14.26 -1.06 0.38
N SER A 64 14.34 -2.34 0.71
CA SER A 64 15.11 -3.35 -0.03
C SER A 64 14.65 -4.75 0.38
N ALA A 65 14.78 -5.73 -0.50
CA ALA A 65 14.56 -7.15 -0.19
C ALA A 65 15.58 -7.73 0.83
N SER A 66 16.53 -6.93 1.33
CA SER A 66 17.69 -7.39 2.10
C SER A 66 17.42 -7.69 3.57
N SER A 67 16.17 -7.69 4.03
CA SER A 67 15.87 -8.32 5.31
C SER A 67 14.51 -8.99 5.27
N LEU A 68 14.53 -10.31 5.28
CA LEU A 68 13.52 -11.19 5.87
C LEU A 68 13.33 -10.84 7.36
N ARG A 69 12.97 -9.59 7.68
CA ARG A 69 12.49 -9.20 9.01
C ARG A 69 10.99 -8.96 8.87
N PRO A 70 10.15 -9.92 9.33
CA PRO A 70 8.72 -9.80 9.25
C PRO A 70 8.30 -8.70 10.22
N VAL A 71 7.99 -7.52 9.68
CA VAL A 71 7.30 -6.48 10.44
C VAL A 71 6.14 -5.98 9.60
N LEU A 72 5.20 -6.88 9.31
CA LEU A 72 3.86 -6.47 8.93
C LEU A 72 3.06 -6.28 10.23
N ASN A 73 3.17 -5.09 10.82
CA ASN A 73 2.25 -4.71 11.87
C ASN A 73 2.08 -3.20 11.97
N ALA A 74 0.97 -2.72 11.40
CA ALA A 74 0.11 -1.71 12.00
C ALA A 74 -1.16 -1.64 11.13
N THR A 75 -2.33 -1.80 11.75
CA THR A 75 -3.70 -1.76 11.17
C THR A 75 -4.18 -3.04 10.46
N GLY A 76 -4.45 -4.08 11.26
CA GLY A 76 -5.50 -5.09 11.01
C GLY A 76 -5.34 -5.97 9.77
N VAL A 77 -4.66 -7.13 9.96
CA VAL A 77 -4.85 -8.44 9.30
C VAL A 77 -5.11 -8.36 7.78
N VAL A 78 -4.19 -8.83 6.94
CA VAL A 78 -4.16 -10.25 6.55
C VAL A 78 -2.73 -10.70 6.25
N VAL A 79 -2.25 -11.62 7.06
CA VAL A 79 -1.20 -12.58 6.68
C VAL A 79 -1.90 -13.65 5.84
N HIS A 80 -1.73 -13.63 4.52
CA HIS A 80 -1.84 -14.88 3.76
C HIS A 80 -0.46 -15.52 3.78
N THR A 81 -0.21 -16.30 4.83
CA THR A 81 0.77 -17.38 4.77
C THR A 81 0.21 -18.44 3.83
N ASN A 82 0.45 -18.30 2.52
CA ASN A 82 0.58 -19.46 1.66
C ASN A 82 1.41 -19.10 0.41
N LEU A 83 2.57 -19.76 0.33
CA LEU A 83 3.62 -19.76 -0.71
C LEU A 83 4.76 -18.75 -0.51
#